data_AF-A0A392SNX2-F1
#
_entry.id   AF-A0A392SNX2-F1
#
_cell.length_a   1.000
_cell.length_b   1.000
_cell.length_c   1.000
_cell.angle_alpha   90.00
_cell.angle_beta   90.00
_cell.angle_gamma   90.00
#
_symmetry.space_group_name_H-M   'P 1'
#
loop_
_entity.id
_entity.type
_entity.pdbx_description
1 polymer ?
#
loop_
_entity_poly.entity_id
_entity_poly.type
_entity_poly.pdbx_seq_one_letter_code
_entity_poly.pdbx_strand_id
1 'polypeptide(L)'
;MSGLKVNFNKSMLVRVNISDSWLNEVASALSCKVGKIHFLYLGLPIGGDLRRLSFWEPVLTRIKKRLSGWKSRFLSFGGRLVLLKSVLTSLPV
;
A
#
# COMPACT_ATOMS: atom_id res chain seq x y z
N MET A 1 18.31 -19.42 15.10
CA MET A 1 16.94 -19.48 14.54
C MET A 1 16.11 -18.36 15.17
N SER A 2 15.33 -17.60 14.40
CA SER A 2 14.69 -16.35 14.87
C SER A 2 13.42 -16.52 15.72
N GLY A 3 12.85 -17.71 15.83
CA GLY A 3 11.62 -17.98 16.62
C GLY A 3 10.34 -17.37 16.03
N LEU A 4 10.39 -16.78 14.84
CA LEU A 4 9.24 -16.14 14.19
C LEU A 4 8.31 -17.17 13.54
N LYS A 5 7.00 -16.91 13.61
CA LYS A 5 5.94 -17.72 12.98
C LYS A 5 5.16 -16.88 11.97
N VAL A 6 4.90 -17.46 10.80
CA VAL A 6 4.08 -16.82 9.75
C VAL A 6 2.64 -16.68 10.21
N ASN A 7 2.04 -15.51 9.94
CA ASN A 7 0.64 -15.25 10.20
C ASN A 7 -0.19 -15.39 8.91
N PHE A 8 -0.66 -16.61 8.64
CA PHE A 8 -1.43 -16.91 7.42
C PHE A 8 -2.74 -16.12 7.28
N ASN A 9 -3.32 -15.64 8.39
CA ASN A 9 -4.52 -14.78 8.35
C ASN A 9 -4.22 -13.37 7.79
N LYS A 10 -2.97 -12.91 7.90
CA LYS A 10 -2.51 -11.63 7.33
C LYS A 10 -1.71 -11.81 6.03
N SER A 11 -1.41 -13.04 5.64
CA SER A 11 -0.70 -13.36 4.42
C SER A 11 -1.66 -13.67 3.28
N MET A 12 -1.21 -13.42 2.06
CA MET A 12 -1.89 -13.83 0.85
C MET A 12 -0.88 -14.33 -0.18
N LEU A 13 -1.31 -15.25 -1.02
CA LEU A 13 -0.53 -15.71 -2.18
C LEU A 13 -0.96 -14.95 -3.42
N VAL A 14 0.01 -14.49 -4.18
CA VAL A 14 -0.21 -13.78 -5.43
C VAL A 14 0.48 -14.56 -6.54
N ARG A 15 -0.26 -14.88 -7.60
CA ARG A 15 0.27 -15.60 -8.76
C ARG A 15 1.23 -14.71 -9.55
N VAL A 16 2.34 -15.30 -10.01
CA VAL A 16 3.22 -14.75 -11.03
C VAL A 16 3.50 -15.86 -12.05
N ASN A 17 2.90 -15.78 -13.24
CA ASN A 17 3.12 -16.73 -14.35
C ASN A 17 2.87 -18.24 -14.04
N ILE A 18 2.02 -18.57 -13.08
CA ILE A 18 1.64 -19.96 -12.69
C ILE A 18 0.15 -20.19 -12.87
N SER A 19 -0.39 -21.42 -12.96
CA SER A 19 -1.85 -21.61 -13.13
C SER A 19 -2.66 -21.26 -11.87
N ASP A 20 -3.94 -20.92 -12.05
CA ASP A 20 -4.85 -20.67 -10.92
C ASP A 20 -5.14 -21.94 -10.12
N SER A 21 -5.13 -23.11 -10.78
CA SER A 21 -5.30 -24.41 -10.10
C SER A 21 -4.23 -24.64 -9.04
N TRP A 22 -2.96 -24.47 -9.43
CA TRP A 22 -1.82 -24.65 -8.53
C TRP A 22 -1.81 -23.60 -7.41
N LEU A 23 -2.12 -22.35 -7.73
CA LEU A 23 -2.23 -21.28 -6.73
C LEU A 23 -3.27 -21.60 -5.65
N ASN A 24 -4.44 -22.11 -6.05
CA ASN A 24 -5.51 -22.48 -5.14
C ASN A 24 -5.16 -23.69 -4.28
N GLU A 25 -4.47 -24.69 -4.83
CA GLU A 25 -3.96 -25.85 -4.08
C GLU A 25 -3.01 -25.40 -2.96
N VAL A 26 -2.03 -24.55 -3.28
CA VAL A 26 -1.07 -24.04 -2.29
C VAL A 26 -1.75 -23.14 -1.27
N ALA A 27 -2.67 -22.27 -1.69
CA ALA A 27 -3.41 -21.41 -0.78
C ALA A 27 -4.27 -22.21 0.22
N SER A 28 -4.89 -23.30 -0.25
CA SER A 28 -5.64 -24.23 0.58
C SER A 28 -4.73 -24.95 1.58
N ALA A 29 -3.60 -25.48 1.13
CA ALA A 29 -2.62 -26.15 1.98
C ALA A 29 -2.06 -25.22 3.08
N LEU A 30 -1.86 -23.94 2.77
CA LEU A 30 -1.38 -22.93 3.73
C LEU A 30 -2.49 -22.26 4.54
N SER A 31 -3.77 -22.55 4.23
CA SER A 31 -4.93 -21.87 4.82
C SER A 31 -4.83 -20.34 4.76
N CYS A 32 -4.37 -19.81 3.62
CA CYS A 32 -4.19 -18.37 3.39
C CYS A 32 -4.98 -17.88 2.19
N LYS A 33 -5.17 -16.56 2.09
CA LYS A 33 -6.00 -15.98 1.02
C LYS A 33 -5.27 -15.95 -0.32
N VAL A 34 -5.99 -16.10 -1.41
CA VAL A 34 -5.51 -15.80 -2.76
C VAL A 34 -5.69 -14.30 -3.02
N GLY A 35 -4.60 -13.63 -3.35
CA GLY A 35 -4.54 -12.21 -3.69
C GLY A 35 -4.40 -11.98 -5.20
N LYS A 36 -4.44 -10.71 -5.59
CA LYS A 36 -4.17 -10.25 -6.96
C LYS A 36 -2.87 -9.46 -6.97
N ILE A 37 -2.18 -9.43 -8.11
CA ILE A 37 -0.91 -8.70 -8.30
C ILE A 37 -1.07 -7.20 -7.99
N HIS A 38 -2.26 -6.65 -8.25
CA HIS A 38 -2.60 -5.27 -7.93
C HIS A 38 -3.15 -5.19 -6.50
N PHE A 39 -2.31 -4.83 -5.52
CA PHE A 39 -2.71 -4.71 -4.11
C PHE A 39 -2.01 -3.54 -3.40
N LEU A 40 -2.53 -3.14 -2.23
CA LEU A 40 -1.94 -2.11 -1.40
C LEU A 40 -1.02 -2.72 -0.33
N TYR A 41 0.24 -2.30 -0.31
CA TYR A 41 1.20 -2.66 0.72
C TYR A 41 1.68 -1.40 1.43
N LEU A 42 1.46 -1.32 2.74
CA LEU A 42 1.79 -0.15 3.56
C LEU A 42 1.23 1.17 2.99
N GLY A 43 0.12 1.10 2.26
CA GLY A 43 -0.53 2.25 1.60
C GLY A 43 0.09 2.67 0.27
N LEU A 44 0.97 1.84 -0.32
CA LEU A 44 1.49 1.99 -1.67
C LEU A 44 0.89 0.90 -2.58
N PRO A 45 0.37 1.24 -3.77
CA PRO A 45 -0.10 0.25 -4.72
C PRO A 45 1.11 -0.50 -5.33
N ILE A 46 1.04 -1.82 -5.34
CA ILE A 46 2.02 -2.72 -5.94
C ILE A 46 1.40 -3.37 -7.17
N GLY A 47 2.21 -3.59 -8.21
CA GLY A 47 1.89 -4.52 -9.29
C GLY A 47 0.81 -4.04 -10.26
N GLY A 48 0.77 -2.74 -10.58
CA GLY A 48 -0.13 -2.19 -11.61
C GLY A 48 0.53 -1.22 -12.58
N ASP A 49 -0.29 -0.66 -13.48
CA ASP A 49 0.20 0.26 -14.52
C ASP A 49 0.46 1.66 -13.93
N LEU A 50 1.73 1.97 -13.71
CA LEU A 50 2.21 3.26 -13.22
C LEU A 50 1.78 4.45 -14.11
N ARG A 51 1.42 4.19 -15.37
CA ARG A 51 0.98 5.22 -16.32
C ARG A 51 -0.50 5.60 -16.14
N ARG A 52 -1.28 4.79 -15.42
CA ARG A 52 -2.70 5.08 -15.17
C ARG A 52 -2.84 5.98 -13.96
N LEU A 53 -3.56 7.10 -14.12
CA LEU A 53 -3.85 8.01 -13.00
C LEU A 53 -4.58 7.31 -11.85
N SER A 54 -5.52 6.42 -12.16
CA SER A 54 -6.28 5.66 -11.15
C SER A 54 -5.40 4.75 -10.28
N PHE A 55 -4.22 4.35 -10.76
CA PHE A 55 -3.26 3.60 -9.95
C PHE A 55 -2.80 4.40 -8.73
N TRP A 56 -2.65 5.72 -8.88
CA TRP A 56 -2.13 6.62 -7.85
C TRP A 56 -3.20 7.16 -6.89
N GLU A 57 -4.49 6.89 -7.14
CA GLU A 57 -5.59 7.41 -6.31
C GLU A 57 -5.48 7.06 -4.81
N PRO A 58 -5.05 5.84 -4.41
CA PRO A 58 -4.85 5.52 -3.00
C PRO A 58 -3.77 6.38 -2.34
N VAL A 59 -2.69 6.69 -3.08
CA VAL A 59 -1.58 7.54 -2.61
C VAL A 59 -2.07 8.97 -2.43
N LEU A 60 -2.78 9.51 -3.44
CA LEU A 60 -3.37 10.84 -3.39
C LEU A 60 -4.36 10.97 -2.23
N THR A 61 -5.20 9.97 -2.01
CA THR A 61 -6.16 9.92 -0.90
C THR A 61 -5.44 9.99 0.46
N ARG A 62 -4.33 9.27 0.61
CA ARG A 62 -3.51 9.30 1.83
C ARG A 62 -2.87 10.66 2.07
N ILE A 63 -2.32 11.29 1.03
CA ILE A 63 -1.74 12.65 1.12
C ILE A 63 -2.82 13.65 1.52
N LYS A 64 -3.98 13.65 0.84
CA LYS A 64 -5.11 14.51 1.17
C LYS A 64 -5.54 14.34 2.62
N LYS A 65 -5.68 13.10 3.11
CA LYS A 65 -6.03 12.80 4.50
C LYS A 65 -5.01 13.33 5.51
N ARG A 66 -3.71 13.29 5.18
CA ARG A 66 -2.65 13.83 6.05
C ARG A 66 -2.65 15.35 6.08
N LEU A 67 -2.95 16.01 4.96
CA LEU A 67 -3.03 17.46 4.87
C LEU A 67 -4.33 18.02 5.48
N SER A 68 -5.45 17.32 5.34
CA SER A 68 -6.76 17.79 5.82
C SER A 68 -6.86 17.89 7.34
N GLY A 69 -6.03 17.16 8.08
CA GLY A 69 -5.95 17.23 9.55
C GLY A 69 -5.38 18.56 10.07
N TRP A 70 -4.75 19.36 9.22
CA TRP A 70 -4.11 20.61 9.62
C TRP A 70 -4.96 21.82 9.27
N LYS A 71 -5.10 22.73 10.22
CA LYS A 71 -5.79 24.00 9.96
C LYS A 71 -4.85 24.94 9.20
N SER A 72 -4.69 24.69 7.89
CA SER A 72 -3.81 25.44 6.97
C SER A 72 -3.98 26.98 7.05
N ARG A 73 -5.19 27.45 7.36
CA ARG A 73 -5.51 28.87 7.55
C ARG A 73 -4.80 29.55 8.74
N PHE A 74 -4.28 28.79 9.70
CA PHE A 74 -3.51 29.31 10.84
C PHE A 74 -2.00 29.14 10.67
N LEU A 75 -1.55 28.60 9.53
CA LEU A 75 -0.13 28.43 9.24
C LEU A 75 0.35 29.59 8.38
N SER A 76 1.54 30.11 8.72
CA SER A 76 2.28 31.01 7.84
C SER A 76 2.63 30.31 6.52
N PHE A 77 3.04 31.07 5.50
CA PHE A 77 3.51 30.48 4.25
C PHE A 77 4.64 29.47 4.46
N GLY A 78 5.62 29.82 5.31
CA GLY A 78 6.72 28.91 5.69
C GLY A 78 6.21 27.65 6.41
N GLY A 79 5.26 27.79 7.33
CA GLY A 79 4.65 26.65 8.01
C GLY A 79 3.93 25.70 7.05
N ARG A 80 3.22 26.23 6.05
CA ARG A 80 2.58 25.41 5.01
C ARG A 80 3.61 24.68 4.14
N LEU A 81 4.72 25.33 3.80
CA LEU A 81 5.79 24.71 3.01
C LEU A 81 6.47 23.56 3.78
N VAL A 82 6.78 23.77 5.06
CA VAL A 82 7.35 22.73 5.93
C VAL A 82 6.39 21.55 6.07
N LEU A 83 5.11 21.82 6.28
CA LEU A 83 4.08 20.78 6.35
C LEU A 83 4.00 19.96 5.06
N LEU A 84 3.97 20.61 3.90
CA LEU A 84 3.98 19.93 2.61
C LEU A 84 5.21 19.04 2.45
N LYS A 85 6.41 19.56 2.75
CA LYS A 85 7.65 18.78 2.71
C LYS A 85 7.60 17.58 3.64
N SER A 86 7.15 17.74 4.87
CA SER A 86 7.03 16.64 5.85
C SER A 86 6.08 15.54 5.37
N VAL A 87 4.92 15.90 4.82
CA VAL A 87 3.96 14.92 4.31
C VAL A 87 4.53 14.17 3.09
N LEU A 88 5.11 14.87 2.12
CA LEU A 88 5.65 14.26 0.90
C LEU A 88 6.87 13.37 1.17
N THR A 89 7.77 13.78 2.07
CA THR A 89 8.97 12.99 2.42
C THR A 89 8.67 11.75 3.27
N SER A 90 7.50 11.69 3.91
CA SER A 90 7.06 10.52 4.67
C SER A 90 6.44 9.40 3.83
N LEU A 91 6.25 9.63 2.53
CA LEU A 91 5.75 8.60 1.62
C LEU A 91 6.87 7.59 1.34
N PRO A 92 6.62 6.28 1.49
CA PRO A 92 7.58 5.27 1.06
C PRO A 92 7.72 5.35 -0.46
N VAL A 93 8.92 5.70 -0.92
CA VAL A 93 9.34 5.68 -2.33
C VAL A 93 9.95 4.32 -2.64
#